data_AF-A0A936Q4N6-F1
#
_entry.id   AF-A0A936Q4N6-F1
#
_cell.length_a   1.000
_cell.length_b   1.000
_cell.length_c   1.000
_cell.angle_alpha   90.00
_cell.angle_beta   90.00
_cell.angle_gamma   90.00
#
_symmetry.space_group_name_H-M   'P 1'
#
loop_
_entity.id
_entity.type
_entity.pdbx_description
1 polymer ?
#
loop_
_entity_poly.entity_id
_entity_poly.type
_entity_poly.pdbx_seq_one_letter_code
_entity_poly.pdbx_strand_id
1 'polypeptide(L)'
;MNRRQVLWLVAIAGVALWLWKSGKISKVDAPPAAPAGSTQPSGSMPGAAGEACLAAAEEASRQTQAAADVLLRSPIDPAAFSSASGGASSAISSAEGKCGGGGSTGEQRAMEEARGALSEMRALLSELSGALSGSDSASDAPRRRESIDRHLDAARTALRG
;
A
#
# COMPACT_ATOMS: atom_id res chain seq x y z
N MET A 1 32.27 -7.06 -15.45
CA MET A 1 30.87 -7.11 -14.96
C MET A 1 30.86 -6.61 -13.52
N ASN A 2 30.06 -5.59 -13.21
CA ASN A 2 30.09 -4.89 -11.92
C ASN A 2 29.31 -5.65 -10.84
N ARG A 3 29.83 -5.68 -9.60
CA ARG A 3 29.16 -6.31 -8.44
C ARG A 3 27.71 -5.82 -8.23
N ARG A 4 27.45 -4.55 -8.52
CA ARG A 4 26.09 -3.97 -8.49
C ARG A 4 25.15 -4.57 -9.53
N GLN A 5 25.66 -4.96 -10.69
CA GLN A 5 24.89 -5.57 -11.77
C GLN A 5 24.57 -7.04 -11.46
N VAL A 6 25.50 -7.75 -10.80
CA VAL A 6 25.26 -9.10 -10.29
C VAL A 6 24.19 -9.10 -9.19
N LEU A 7 24.23 -8.15 -8.26
CA LEU A 7 23.19 -8.01 -7.22
C LEU A 7 21.81 -7.70 -7.82
N TRP A 8 21.75 -6.85 -8.83
CA TRP A 8 20.52 -6.56 -9.56
C TRP A 8 19.94 -7.81 -10.25
N LEU A 9 20.79 -8.61 -10.90
CA LEU A 9 20.34 -9.83 -11.56
C LEU A 9 19.83 -10.89 -10.58
N VAL A 10 20.47 -11.03 -9.41
CA VAL A 10 20.00 -11.93 -8.34
C VAL A 10 18.67 -11.46 -7.77
N ALA A 11 18.48 -10.15 -7.60
CA ALA A 11 17.20 -9.59 -7.16
C ALA A 11 16.09 -9.84 -8.19
N ILE A 12 16.34 -9.61 -9.48
CA ILE A 12 15.36 -9.87 -10.55
C ILE A 12 15.03 -11.37 -10.63
N ALA A 13 16.04 -12.24 -10.57
CA ALA A 13 15.83 -13.69 -10.59
C ALA A 13 15.05 -14.16 -9.36
N GLY A 14 15.33 -13.60 -8.18
CA GLY A 14 14.58 -13.87 -6.96
C GLY A 14 13.13 -13.43 -7.05
N VAL A 15 12.85 -12.25 -7.60
CA VAL A 15 11.49 -11.74 -7.81
C VAL A 15 10.75 -12.59 -8.85
N ALA A 16 11.41 -12.99 -9.95
CA ALA A 16 10.82 -13.87 -10.95
C ALA A 16 10.49 -15.26 -10.39
N LEU A 17 11.39 -15.85 -9.62
CA LEU A 17 11.18 -17.14 -8.95
C LEU A 17 10.07 -17.05 -7.90
N TRP A 18 10.01 -15.93 -7.18
CA TRP A 18 8.97 -15.66 -6.20
C TRP A 18 7.60 -15.45 -6.85
N LEU A 19 7.53 -14.78 -8.00
CA LEU A 19 6.31 -14.63 -8.81
C LEU A 19 5.83 -15.97 -9.38
N TRP A 20 6.76 -16.81 -9.85
CA TRP A 20 6.44 -18.16 -10.32
C TRP A 20 5.92 -19.05 -9.18
N LYS A 21 6.58 -19.03 -8.02
CA LYS A 21 6.13 -19.73 -6.81
C LYS A 21 4.80 -19.21 -6.27
N SER A 22 4.47 -17.93 -6.52
CA SER A 22 3.22 -17.30 -6.11
C SER A 22 2.06 -17.51 -7.10
N GLY A 23 2.23 -18.36 -8.12
CA GLY A 23 1.12 -18.81 -8.98
C GLY A 23 0.50 -17.76 -9.88
N LYS A 24 1.15 -16.60 -10.10
CA LYS A 24 0.70 -15.57 -11.06
C LYS A 24 1.26 -15.83 -12.47
N ILE A 25 0.94 -16.98 -13.05
CA ILE A 25 0.93 -17.12 -14.51
C ILE A 25 -0.53 -17.39 -14.87
N SER A 26 -1.30 -16.33 -15.06
CA SER A 26 -2.59 -16.43 -15.73
C SER A 26 -2.35 -17.02 -17.10
N LYS A 27 -2.79 -18.27 -17.23
CA LYS A 27 -2.95 -19.01 -18.46
C LYS A 27 -3.65 -18.09 -19.47
N VAL A 28 -3.02 -17.91 -20.63
CA VAL A 28 -3.63 -17.25 -21.78
C VAL A 28 -4.89 -18.03 -22.13
N ASP A 29 -6.03 -17.34 -22.03
CA ASP A 29 -7.36 -17.84 -22.35
C ASP A 29 -7.45 -18.17 -23.85
N ALA A 30 -8.00 -19.35 -24.16
CA ALA A 30 -8.64 -19.65 -25.43
C ALA A 30 -10.11 -19.94 -25.14
N PRO A 31 -11.08 -19.24 -25.78
CA PRO A 31 -12.52 -19.45 -25.52
C PRO A 31 -13.10 -20.52 -26.49
N PRO A 32 -14.38 -20.94 -26.41
CA PRO A 32 -15.44 -20.65 -25.41
C PRO A 32 -16.19 -21.91 -24.90
N ALA A 33 -16.83 -21.85 -23.71
CA ALA A 33 -18.14 -22.45 -23.40
C ALA A 33 -18.53 -22.26 -21.91
N ALA A 34 -19.76 -21.80 -21.67
CA ALA A 34 -20.43 -21.68 -20.37
C ALA A 34 -21.01 -23.04 -19.89
N PRO A 35 -21.84 -23.14 -18.82
CA PRO A 35 -21.76 -22.62 -17.44
C PRO A 35 -22.01 -23.73 -16.37
N ALA A 36 -21.44 -23.61 -15.17
CA ALA A 36 -21.93 -24.18 -13.88
C ALA A 36 -20.89 -23.84 -12.81
N GLY A 37 -21.18 -23.04 -11.79
CA GLY A 37 -21.98 -23.49 -10.66
C GLY A 37 -21.06 -24.09 -9.60
N SER A 38 -20.62 -23.28 -8.64
CA SER A 38 -20.18 -23.70 -7.30
C SER A 38 -19.98 -22.46 -6.43
N THR A 39 -21.10 -21.94 -5.94
CA THR A 39 -21.15 -21.17 -4.70
C THR A 39 -20.65 -22.08 -3.59
N GLN A 40 -19.41 -21.88 -3.13
CA GLN A 40 -18.98 -22.40 -1.83
C GLN A 40 -19.43 -21.42 -0.75
N PRO A 41 -20.06 -21.91 0.34
CA PRO A 41 -20.34 -21.09 1.51
C PRO A 41 -19.03 -20.91 2.28
N SER A 42 -18.23 -19.93 1.87
CA SER A 42 -17.13 -19.46 2.70
C SER A 42 -17.75 -18.71 3.87
N GLY A 43 -17.85 -19.38 5.01
CA GLY A 43 -17.97 -18.69 6.29
C GLY A 43 -16.91 -17.58 6.33
N SER A 44 -17.36 -16.38 6.68
CA SER A 44 -16.60 -15.14 6.65
C SER A 44 -15.37 -15.21 7.58
N MET A 45 -14.31 -15.86 7.14
CA MET A 45 -12.97 -15.47 7.53
C MET A 45 -12.61 -14.23 6.72
N PRO A 46 -11.96 -13.22 7.31
CA PRO A 46 -11.35 -12.15 6.53
C PRO A 46 -10.48 -12.81 5.46
N GLY A 47 -10.75 -12.51 4.19
CA GLY A 47 -9.97 -13.10 3.13
C GLY A 47 -8.54 -12.59 3.25
N ALA A 48 -7.57 -13.52 3.10
CA ALA A 48 -6.15 -13.22 3.21
C ALA A 48 -5.69 -12.02 2.34
N ALA A 49 -6.46 -11.69 1.29
CA ALA A 49 -6.25 -10.51 0.46
C ALA A 49 -6.56 -9.18 1.19
N GLY A 50 -7.69 -9.11 1.91
CA GLY A 50 -8.07 -7.94 2.70
C GLY A 50 -7.09 -7.68 3.85
N GLU A 51 -6.68 -8.73 4.55
CA GLU A 51 -5.67 -8.62 5.62
C GLU A 51 -4.30 -8.20 5.07
N ALA A 52 -3.87 -8.76 3.93
CA ALA A 52 -2.61 -8.38 3.29
C ALA A 52 -2.62 -6.92 2.78
N CYS A 53 -3.77 -6.43 2.29
CA CYS A 53 -3.96 -5.04 1.93
C CYS A 53 -3.86 -4.14 3.17
N LEU A 54 -4.60 -4.46 4.23
CA LEU A 54 -4.59 -3.68 5.47
C LEU A 54 -3.18 -3.63 6.09
N ALA A 55 -2.51 -4.77 6.22
CA ALA A 55 -1.16 -4.84 6.76
C ALA A 55 -0.16 -4.01 5.92
N ALA A 56 -0.32 -4.00 4.60
CA ALA A 56 0.50 -3.16 3.71
C ALA A 56 0.16 -1.66 3.84
N ALA A 57 -1.11 -1.31 4.02
CA ALA A 57 -1.54 0.08 4.24
C ALA A 57 -1.06 0.62 5.59
N GLU A 58 -1.07 -0.20 6.64
CA GLU A 58 -0.49 0.15 7.94
C GLU A 58 1.02 0.35 7.86
N GLU A 59 1.73 -0.49 7.10
CA GLU A 59 3.16 -0.32 6.86
C GLU A 59 3.45 0.98 6.10
N ALA A 60 2.68 1.29 5.06
CA ALA A 60 2.77 2.55 4.35
C ALA A 60 2.53 3.76 5.29
N SER A 61 1.57 3.61 6.22
CA SER A 61 1.27 4.64 7.22
C SER A 61 2.45 4.88 8.17
N ARG A 62 3.10 3.81 8.65
CA ARG A 62 4.33 3.90 9.47
C ARG A 62 5.47 4.60 8.72
N GLN A 63 5.67 4.28 7.45
CA GLN A 63 6.72 4.93 6.65
C GLN A 63 6.41 6.40 6.37
N THR A 64 5.13 6.73 6.18
CA THR A 64 4.69 8.12 6.02
C THR A 64 4.91 8.92 7.31
N GLN A 65 4.69 8.33 8.49
CA GLN A 65 5.05 8.95 9.77
C GLN A 65 6.55 9.14 9.89
N ALA A 66 7.35 8.11 9.57
CA ALA A 66 8.80 8.22 9.62
C ALA A 66 9.32 9.36 8.73
N ALA A 67 8.72 9.57 7.55
CA ALA A 67 9.03 10.72 6.70
C ALA A 67 8.62 12.06 7.35
N ALA A 68 7.46 12.14 7.99
CA ALA A 68 7.03 13.34 8.72
C ALA A 68 7.91 13.65 9.95
N ASP A 69 8.35 12.63 10.69
CA ASP A 69 9.25 12.76 11.85
C ASP A 69 10.60 13.37 11.49
N VAL A 70 11.10 13.14 10.27
CA VAL A 70 12.32 13.81 9.77
C VAL A 70 12.15 15.34 9.78
N LEU A 71 10.94 15.84 9.55
CA LEU A 71 10.64 17.28 9.55
C LEU A 71 10.52 17.87 10.95
N LEU A 72 10.33 17.02 11.96
CA LEU A 72 10.31 17.42 13.37
C LEU A 72 11.73 17.46 13.96
N ARG A 73 12.73 16.85 13.31
CA ARG A 73 14.13 16.93 13.73
C ARG A 73 14.76 18.21 13.24
N SER A 74 15.35 18.96 14.16
CA SER A 74 16.17 20.13 13.86
C SER A 74 17.66 19.77 13.91
N PRO A 75 18.47 20.14 12.91
CA PRO A 75 18.08 20.82 11.66
C PRO A 75 17.32 19.89 10.70
N ILE A 76 16.40 20.46 9.92
CA ILE A 76 15.64 19.71 8.91
C ILE A 76 16.62 19.21 7.85
N ASP A 77 16.66 17.89 7.64
CA ASP A 77 17.46 17.26 6.60
C ASP A 77 16.59 16.91 5.38
N PRO A 78 16.67 17.69 4.28
CA PRO A 78 15.86 17.45 3.09
C PRO A 78 16.25 16.18 2.35
N ALA A 79 17.50 15.70 2.47
CA ALA A 79 17.95 14.47 1.83
C ALA A 79 17.42 13.23 2.59
N ALA A 80 17.37 13.31 3.92
CA ALA A 80 16.72 12.30 4.75
C ALA A 80 15.20 12.25 4.48
N PHE A 81 14.54 13.40 4.32
CA PHE A 81 13.13 13.45 3.96
C PHE A 81 12.88 12.87 2.56
N SER A 82 13.71 13.22 1.57
CA SER A 82 13.59 12.68 0.20
C SER A 82 13.74 11.16 0.17
N SER A 83 14.68 10.62 0.95
CA SER A 83 14.88 9.17 1.08
C SER A 83 13.68 8.50 1.77
N ALA A 84 13.18 9.09 2.85
CA ALA A 84 12.04 8.57 3.61
C ALA A 84 10.72 8.64 2.81
N SER A 85 10.46 9.75 2.12
CA SER A 85 9.28 9.93 1.26
C SER A 85 9.32 9.02 0.03
N GLY A 86 10.50 8.73 -0.52
CA GLY A 86 10.68 7.70 -1.56
C GLY A 86 10.33 6.30 -1.05
N GLY A 87 10.73 5.96 0.17
CA GLY A 87 10.33 4.72 0.85
C GLY A 87 8.82 4.63 1.05
N ALA A 88 8.23 5.67 1.65
CA ALA A 88 6.79 5.77 1.87
C ALA A 88 5.98 5.65 0.56
N SER A 89 6.41 6.34 -0.50
CA SER A 89 5.76 6.26 -1.82
C SER A 89 5.82 4.85 -2.42
N SER A 90 6.93 4.16 -2.22
CA SER A 90 7.11 2.77 -2.66
C SER A 90 6.21 1.82 -1.88
N ALA A 91 6.10 2.01 -0.56
CA ALA A 91 5.20 1.25 0.30
C ALA A 91 3.73 1.47 -0.05
N ILE A 92 3.32 2.73 -0.30
CA ILE A 92 1.97 3.07 -0.75
C ILE A 92 1.65 2.34 -2.06
N SER A 93 2.55 2.42 -3.04
CA SER A 93 2.34 1.78 -4.35
C SER A 93 2.26 0.25 -4.23
N SER A 94 3.06 -0.35 -3.33
CA SER A 94 2.97 -1.77 -3.01
C SER A 94 1.65 -2.14 -2.33
N ALA A 95 1.16 -1.30 -1.42
CA ALA A 95 -0.10 -1.50 -0.74
C ALA A 95 -1.28 -1.39 -1.71
N GLU A 96 -1.30 -0.40 -2.60
CA GLU A 96 -2.33 -0.29 -3.63
C GLU A 96 -2.40 -1.51 -4.55
N GLY A 97 -1.24 -2.05 -4.94
CA GLY A 97 -1.18 -3.29 -5.73
C GLY A 97 -1.71 -4.52 -5.00
N LYS A 98 -1.69 -4.54 -3.66
CA LYS A 98 -2.27 -5.59 -2.83
C LYS A 98 -3.75 -5.36 -2.56
N CYS A 99 -4.17 -4.10 -2.46
CA CYS A 99 -5.56 -3.68 -2.31
C CYS A 99 -6.35 -3.79 -3.62
N GLY A 100 -6.09 -4.80 -4.45
CA GLY A 100 -6.61 -4.93 -5.82
C GLY A 100 -7.90 -5.73 -5.97
N GLY A 101 -8.34 -6.47 -4.95
CA GLY A 101 -9.55 -7.30 -5.09
C GLY A 101 -9.94 -8.03 -3.81
N GLY A 102 -11.26 -8.11 -3.57
CA GLY A 102 -11.90 -8.84 -2.48
C GLY A 102 -13.11 -9.62 -2.96
N GLY A 103 -13.30 -10.82 -2.40
CA GLY A 103 -14.37 -11.73 -2.80
C GLY A 103 -15.72 -11.42 -2.14
N SER A 104 -15.70 -10.72 -1.00
CA SER A 104 -16.89 -10.39 -0.21
C SER A 104 -17.13 -8.87 -0.09
N THR A 105 -18.36 -8.48 0.25
CA THR A 105 -18.75 -7.08 0.45
C THR A 105 -17.95 -6.40 1.57
N GLY A 106 -17.65 -7.12 2.66
CA GLY A 106 -16.83 -6.61 3.77
C GLY A 106 -15.39 -6.36 3.34
N GLU A 107 -14.78 -7.27 2.59
CA GLU A 107 -13.44 -7.08 2.03
C GLU A 107 -13.38 -5.96 0.99
N GLN A 108 -14.39 -5.82 0.13
CA GLN A 108 -14.46 -4.71 -0.82
C GLN A 108 -14.51 -3.37 -0.11
N ARG A 109 -15.36 -3.25 0.92
CA ARG A 109 -15.45 -2.05 1.75
C ARG A 109 -14.12 -1.78 2.46
N ALA A 110 -13.52 -2.79 3.07
CA ALA A 110 -12.22 -2.63 3.73
C ALA A 110 -11.12 -2.16 2.77
N MET A 111 -11.10 -2.66 1.55
CA MET A 111 -10.12 -2.24 0.53
C MET A 111 -10.39 -0.84 0.01
N GLU A 112 -11.65 -0.43 -0.10
CA GLU A 112 -12.01 0.94 -0.46
C GLU A 112 -11.53 1.94 0.60
N GLU A 113 -11.78 1.64 1.87
CA GLU A 113 -11.27 2.42 3.00
C GLU A 113 -9.73 2.45 3.03
N ALA A 114 -9.08 1.30 2.84
CA ALA A 114 -7.62 1.23 2.76
C ALA A 114 -7.04 2.03 1.59
N ARG A 115 -7.70 2.04 0.42
CA ARG A 115 -7.32 2.89 -0.72
C ARG A 115 -7.52 4.38 -0.41
N GLY A 116 -8.57 4.73 0.32
CA GLY A 116 -8.79 6.08 0.85
C GLY A 116 -7.64 6.52 1.78
N ALA A 117 -7.19 5.64 2.68
CA ALA A 117 -6.01 5.91 3.50
C ALA A 117 -4.75 6.12 2.65
N LEU A 118 -4.54 5.31 1.61
CA LEU A 118 -3.37 5.38 0.72
C LEU A 118 -3.34 6.66 -0.13
N SER A 119 -4.50 7.14 -0.59
CA SER A 119 -4.59 8.42 -1.31
C SER A 119 -4.31 9.61 -0.38
N GLU A 120 -4.83 9.59 0.85
CA GLU A 120 -4.52 10.61 1.87
C GLU A 120 -3.05 10.61 2.26
N MET A 121 -2.41 9.44 2.38
CA MET A 121 -0.97 9.35 2.62
C MET A 121 -0.15 10.00 1.49
N ARG A 122 -0.53 9.83 0.22
CA ARG A 122 0.13 10.53 -0.90
C ARG A 122 -0.07 12.03 -0.84
N ALA A 123 -1.29 12.48 -0.55
CA ALA A 123 -1.58 13.90 -0.42
C ALA A 123 -0.76 14.53 0.70
N LEU A 124 -0.64 13.85 1.84
CA LEU A 124 0.18 14.26 2.97
C LEU A 124 1.67 14.36 2.59
N LEU A 125 2.23 13.36 1.89
CA LEU A 125 3.63 13.42 1.41
C LEU A 125 3.86 14.60 0.46
N SER A 126 2.94 14.87 -0.46
CA SER A 126 3.01 16.02 -1.36
C SER A 126 2.96 17.34 -0.60
N GLU A 127 2.06 17.48 0.39
CA GLU A 127 1.94 18.66 1.24
C GLU A 127 3.23 18.91 2.04
N LEU A 128 3.78 17.87 2.66
CA LEU A 128 5.06 17.94 3.40
C LEU A 128 6.22 18.34 2.47
N SER A 129 6.24 17.82 1.24
CA SER A 129 7.25 18.19 0.24
C SER A 129 7.10 19.64 -0.24
N GLY A 130 5.87 20.14 -0.35
CA GLY A 130 5.56 21.53 -0.65
C GLY A 130 5.96 22.45 0.49
N ALA A 131 5.73 22.04 1.73
CA ALA A 131 6.15 22.78 2.92
C ALA A 131 7.67 22.91 3.03
N LEU A 132 8.42 21.85 2.72
CA LEU A 132 9.88 21.90 2.62
C LEU A 132 10.37 22.83 1.52
N SER A 133 9.63 22.91 0.41
CA SER A 133 9.96 23.78 -0.72
C SER A 133 9.55 25.24 -0.47
N GLY A 134 8.87 25.51 0.65
CA GLY A 134 8.32 26.83 0.99
C GLY A 134 7.09 27.24 0.17
N SER A 135 6.51 26.32 -0.59
CA SER A 135 5.34 26.59 -1.45
C SER A 135 4.01 26.43 -0.73
N ASP A 136 3.98 25.70 0.39
CA ASP A 136 2.76 25.37 1.13
C ASP A 136 3.00 25.33 2.65
N SER A 137 1.93 25.32 3.44
CA SER A 137 2.02 25.11 4.89
C SER A 137 1.49 23.72 5.23
N ALA A 138 2.26 22.91 5.96
CA ALA A 138 1.82 21.58 6.42
C ALA A 138 0.78 21.65 7.58
N SER A 139 -0.08 22.66 7.56
CA SER A 139 -1.07 22.94 8.60
C SER A 139 -2.20 21.91 8.62
N ASP A 140 -2.49 21.27 7.48
CA ASP A 140 -3.51 20.22 7.35
C ASP A 140 -2.94 18.82 7.63
N ALA A 141 -1.62 18.67 7.71
CA ALA A 141 -0.95 17.41 8.06
C ALA A 141 -1.55 16.65 9.27
N PRO A 142 -1.81 17.28 10.44
CA PRO A 142 -2.45 16.58 11.56
C PRO A 142 -3.89 16.14 11.24
N ARG A 143 -4.63 16.94 10.46
CA ARG A 143 -6.00 16.61 10.07
C ARG A 143 -6.05 15.43 9.10
N ARG A 144 -5.13 15.39 8.14
CA ARG A 144 -4.96 14.25 7.22
C ARG A 144 -4.54 12.99 7.95
N ARG A 145 -3.65 13.12 8.94
CA ARG A 145 -3.25 12.00 9.80
C ARG A 145 -4.45 11.35 10.47
N GLU A 146 -5.31 12.15 11.05
CA GLU A 146 -6.53 11.69 11.69
C GLU A 146 -7.52 11.03 10.69
N SER A 147 -7.57 11.54 9.45
CA SER A 147 -8.34 10.92 8.35
C SER A 147 -7.78 9.54 7.97
N ILE A 148 -6.45 9.42 7.82
CA ILE A 148 -5.76 8.15 7.52
C ILE A 148 -6.06 7.13 8.61
N ASP A 149 -5.93 7.52 9.88
CA ASP A 149 -6.16 6.61 11.01
C ASP A 149 -7.65 6.18 11.08
N ARG A 150 -8.60 7.08 10.77
CA ARG A 150 -10.03 6.73 10.64
C ARG A 150 -10.30 5.73 9.51
N HIS A 151 -9.70 5.90 8.33
CA HIS A 151 -9.85 4.97 7.22
C HIS A 151 -9.26 3.59 7.55
N LEU A 152 -8.09 3.52 8.19
CA LEU A 152 -7.49 2.25 8.61
C LEU A 152 -8.35 1.54 9.67
N ASP A 153 -8.96 2.27 10.59
CA ASP A 153 -9.85 1.68 11.60
C ASP A 153 -11.18 1.17 10.99
N ALA A 154 -11.77 1.94 10.07
CA ALA A 154 -12.92 1.52 9.29
C ALA A 154 -12.62 0.26 8.47
N ALA A 155 -11.43 0.20 7.85
CA ALA A 155 -10.98 -0.99 7.11
C ALA A 155 -10.82 -2.21 8.03
N ARG A 156 -10.24 -2.06 9.22
CA ARG A 156 -10.15 -3.14 10.22
C ARG A 156 -11.52 -3.64 10.64
N THR A 157 -12.44 -2.72 10.90
CA THR A 157 -13.81 -3.04 11.32
C THR A 157 -14.54 -3.80 10.22
N ALA A 158 -14.43 -3.34 8.97
CA ALA A 158 -15.03 -4.00 7.81
C ALA A 158 -14.45 -5.41 7.55
N LEU A 159 -13.19 -5.67 7.89
CA LEU A 159 -12.60 -7.01 7.80
C LEU A 159 -13.06 -7.95 8.91
N ARG A 160 -13.40 -7.44 10.09
CA ARG A 160 -13.85 -8.26 11.23
C ARG A 160 -15.32 -8.69 11.12
N GLY A 161 -16.12 -7.98 10.33
CA GLY A 161 -17.56 -8.24 10.15
C GLY A 161 -18.40 -7.60 11.23
#